data_AF-A0A7J7LCG1-F1
#
_entry.id   AF-A0A7J7LCG1-F1
#
_cell.length_a   1.000
_cell.length_b   1.000
_cell.length_c   1.000
_cell.angle_alpha   90.00
_cell.angle_beta   90.00
_cell.angle_gamma   90.00
#
_symmetry.space_group_name_H-M   'P 1'
#
loop_
_entity.id
_entity.type
_entity.pdbx_description
1 polymer ?
#
loop_
_entity_poly.entity_id
_entity_poly.type
_entity_poly.pdbx_seq_one_letter_code
_entity_poly.pdbx_strand_id
1 'polypeptide(L)'
;MVATTLLHSKANLFDKHPTAEANLKELKDLGCTIMLHQELLEGFFKSARDMITKNGEVHVTHKTAYPFDEWKVKDLAIKAGLCLVEEVAFSKDDYPGYENKRGDGKICNKTFPVGECSTYKFGLPKLF
;
A
#
# COMPACT_ATOMS: atom_id res chain seq x y z
N MET A 1 1.00 1.49 -9.00
CA MET A 1 1.90 1.47 -7.82
C MET A 1 3.14 2.28 -8.19
N VAL A 2 3.25 3.52 -7.70
CA VAL A 2 4.33 4.46 -8.09
C VAL A 2 5.61 4.06 -7.36
N ALA A 3 6.68 3.75 -8.11
CA ALA A 3 8.02 3.55 -7.57
C ALA A 3 8.84 4.81 -7.87
N THR A 4 9.10 5.63 -6.84
CA THR A 4 10.09 6.69 -6.95
C THR A 4 11.49 6.09 -6.94
N THR A 5 12.33 6.61 -7.82
CA THR A 5 13.73 6.24 -8.03
C THR A 5 14.55 6.39 -6.74
N LEU A 6 14.94 5.28 -6.11
CA LEU A 6 15.76 5.28 -4.88
C LEU A 6 16.92 4.27 -4.89
N LEU A 7 17.23 3.67 -6.04
CA LEU A 7 18.34 2.70 -6.14
C LEU A 7 19.71 3.38 -6.11
N HIS A 8 19.85 4.59 -6.68
CA HIS A 8 21.12 5.33 -6.67
C HIS A 8 21.45 5.98 -5.31
N SER A 9 20.45 6.27 -4.48
CA SER A 9 20.65 6.84 -3.15
C SER A 9 20.96 5.79 -2.09
N LYS A 10 20.39 4.57 -2.20
CA LYS A 10 20.64 3.47 -1.26
C LYS A 10 22.12 3.07 -1.19
N ALA A 11 22.79 2.92 -2.34
CA ALA A 11 24.22 2.57 -2.36
C ALA A 11 25.08 3.64 -1.67
N ASN A 12 24.80 4.92 -1.93
CA ASN A 12 25.50 6.05 -1.31
C ASN A 12 25.18 6.24 0.18
N LEU A 13 24.02 5.76 0.64
CA LEU A 13 23.58 5.84 2.04
C LEU A 13 24.39 4.90 2.92
N PHE A 14 24.67 3.68 2.46
CA PHE A 14 25.36 2.67 3.27
C PHE A 14 26.86 2.95 3.40
N ASP A 15 27.48 3.57 2.40
CA ASP A 15 28.88 4.04 2.49
C ASP A 15 29.04 5.18 3.51
N LYS A 16 28.03 6.06 3.63
CA LYS A 16 28.05 7.21 4.56
C LYS A 16 27.53 6.89 5.96
N HIS A 17 26.65 5.90 6.07
CA HIS A 17 26.00 5.50 7.32
C HIS A 17 26.04 3.97 7.45
N PRO A 18 27.19 3.42 7.90
CA PRO A 18 27.39 1.97 7.96
C PRO A 18 26.43 1.25 8.93
N THR A 19 25.84 1.98 9.88
CA THR A 19 24.83 1.44 10.81
C THR A 19 23.40 1.47 10.25
N ALA A 20 23.15 2.14 9.12
CA ALA A 20 21.81 2.33 8.57
C ALA A 20 21.12 1.00 8.22
N GLU A 21 21.88 -0.02 7.80
CA GLU A 21 21.33 -1.33 7.50
C GLU A 21 20.81 -2.06 8.75
N ALA A 22 21.59 -2.04 9.83
CA ALA A 22 21.20 -2.63 11.12
C ALA A 22 19.98 -1.89 11.71
N ASN A 23 19.98 -0.56 11.67
CA ASN A 23 18.87 0.26 12.16
C ASN A 23 17.60 0.02 11.33
N LEU A 24 17.71 -0.11 10.00
CA LEU A 24 16.56 -0.40 9.15
C LEU A 24 16.00 -1.80 9.43
N LYS A 25 16.87 -2.77 9.72
CA LYS A 25 16.45 -4.11 10.14
C LYS A 25 15.73 -4.06 11.49
N GLU A 26 16.27 -3.35 12.47
CA GLU A 26 15.64 -3.17 13.78
C GLU A 26 14.28 -2.47 13.67
N LEU A 27 14.17 -1.39 12.89
CA LEU A 27 12.90 -0.70 12.63
C LEU A 27 11.86 -1.59 11.95
N LYS A 28 12.29 -2.50 11.07
CA LYS A 28 11.41 -3.50 10.47
C LYS A 28 10.96 -4.53 11.51
N ASP A 29 11.90 -5.02 12.32
CA ASP A 29 11.65 -6.02 13.37
C ASP A 29 10.74 -5.43 14.48
N LEU A 30 10.81 -4.11 14.73
CA LEU A 30 9.91 -3.35 15.62
C LEU A 30 8.53 -3.03 15.01
N GLY A 31 8.28 -3.38 13.74
CA GLY A 31 7.01 -3.11 13.08
C GLY A 31 6.82 -1.66 12.59
N CYS A 32 7.85 -0.79 12.67
CA CYS A 32 7.75 0.61 12.24
C CYS A 32 7.40 0.75 10.75
N THR A 33 7.72 -0.26 9.93
CA THR A 33 7.35 -0.26 8.51
C THR A 33 5.82 -0.30 8.32
N ILE A 34 5.10 -1.06 9.15
CA ILE A 34 3.62 -1.11 9.08
C ILE A 34 3.04 0.27 9.45
N MET A 35 3.56 0.90 10.51
CA MET A 35 3.12 2.23 10.94
C MET A 35 3.30 3.28 9.83
N LEU A 36 4.45 3.28 9.14
CA LEU A 36 4.70 4.19 8.01
C LEU A 36 3.73 3.95 6.84
N HIS A 37 3.37 2.70 6.58
CA HIS A 37 2.39 2.38 5.55
C HIS A 37 0.97 2.81 5.92
N GLN A 38 0.59 2.66 7.19
CA GLN A 38 -0.70 3.14 7.70
C GLN A 38 -0.79 4.66 7.63
N GLU A 39 0.28 5.38 8.01
CA GLU A 39 0.36 6.84 7.91
C GLU A 39 0.23 7.31 6.45
N LEU A 40 0.93 6.65 5.52
CA LEU A 40 0.80 6.91 4.08
C LEU A 40 -0.63 6.71 3.58
N LEU A 41 -1.27 5.60 3.96
CA LEU A 41 -2.65 5.30 3.56
C LEU A 41 -3.64 6.30 4.14
N GLU A 42 -3.51 6.67 5.42
CA GLU A 42 -4.36 7.68 6.05
C GLU A 42 -4.23 9.03 5.34
N GLY A 43 -3.01 9.46 5.02
CA GLY A 43 -2.77 10.68 4.24
C GLY A 43 -3.40 10.61 2.84
N PHE A 44 -3.21 9.48 2.15
CA PHE A 44 -3.82 9.23 0.84
C PHE A 44 -5.35 9.33 0.89
N PHE A 45 -6.00 8.68 1.86
CA PHE A 45 -7.46 8.71 1.97
C PHE A 45 -8.00 10.10 2.28
N LYS A 46 -7.33 10.87 3.15
CA LYS A 46 -7.70 12.26 3.42
C LYS A 46 -7.65 13.11 2.15
N SER A 47 -6.55 13.02 1.39
CA SER A 47 -6.44 13.73 0.11
C SER A 47 -7.45 13.25 -0.92
N ALA A 48 -7.68 11.94 -1.03
CA ALA A 48 -8.62 11.38 -1.99
C ALA A 48 -10.07 11.80 -1.69
N ARG A 49 -10.47 11.82 -0.41
CA ARG A 49 -11.78 12.29 0.03
C ARG A 49 -12.09 13.70 -0.47
N ASP A 50 -11.11 14.59 -0.43
CA ASP A 50 -11.29 15.99 -0.85
C ASP A 50 -11.28 16.15 -2.38
N MET A 51 -10.82 15.15 -3.14
CA MET A 51 -10.76 15.17 -4.61
C MET A 51 -11.95 14.48 -5.30
N ILE A 52 -12.61 13.53 -4.65
CA ILE A 52 -13.73 12.79 -5.26
C ILE A 52 -15.03 13.61 -5.25
N THR A 53 -15.86 13.40 -6.27
CA THR A 53 -17.22 13.97 -6.33
C THR A 53 -18.20 13.12 -5.50
N LYS A 54 -19.45 13.57 -5.37
CA LYS A 54 -20.53 12.85 -4.64
C LYS A 54 -20.66 11.37 -5.03
N ASN A 55 -20.38 11.03 -6.30
CA ASN A 55 -20.47 9.66 -6.82
C ASN A 55 -19.09 9.10 -7.22
N GLY A 56 -18.00 9.78 -6.86
CA GLY A 56 -16.65 9.31 -7.10
C GLY A 56 -16.26 8.20 -6.14
N GLU A 57 -15.31 7.37 -6.57
CA GLU A 57 -14.84 6.23 -5.79
C GLU A 57 -13.30 6.26 -5.63
N VAL A 58 -12.84 5.77 -4.49
CA VAL A 58 -11.43 5.49 -4.22
C VAL A 58 -11.24 3.98 -4.20
N HIS A 59 -10.43 3.45 -5.10
CA HIS A 59 -10.18 2.01 -5.19
C HIS A 59 -8.79 1.67 -4.66
N VAL A 60 -8.72 0.74 -3.71
CA VAL A 60 -7.46 0.26 -3.14
C VAL A 60 -7.42 -1.26 -3.23
N THR A 61 -6.52 -1.80 -4.05
CA THR A 61 -6.22 -3.23 -4.11
C THR A 61 -5.12 -3.59 -3.13
N HIS A 62 -5.39 -4.49 -2.20
CA HIS A 62 -4.41 -4.92 -1.20
C HIS A 62 -4.50 -6.40 -0.85
N LYS A 63 -3.37 -6.95 -0.40
CA LYS A 63 -3.30 -8.30 0.15
C LYS A 63 -4.11 -8.39 1.44
N THR A 64 -4.80 -9.50 1.63
CA THR A 64 -5.73 -9.72 2.75
C THR A 64 -5.22 -10.75 3.76
N ALA A 65 -4.07 -11.38 3.49
CA ALA A 65 -3.43 -12.30 4.40
C ALA A 65 -2.34 -11.61 5.25
N TYR A 66 -2.10 -12.15 6.44
CA TYR A 66 -0.98 -11.75 7.30
C TYR A 66 0.37 -11.83 6.56
N PRO A 67 1.27 -10.84 6.75
CA PRO A 67 1.18 -9.67 7.65
C PRO A 67 0.56 -8.42 7.01
N PHE A 68 -0.02 -8.53 5.82
CA PHE A 68 -0.45 -7.36 5.04
C PHE A 68 -1.80 -6.82 5.50
N ASP A 69 -2.69 -7.67 6.01
CA ASP A 69 -3.95 -7.28 6.63
C ASP A 69 -3.78 -6.33 7.83
N GLU A 70 -2.62 -6.35 8.49
CA GLU A 70 -2.24 -5.39 9.54
C GLU A 70 -2.08 -3.94 9.05
N TRP A 71 -2.14 -3.70 7.75
CA TRP A 71 -2.24 -2.33 7.22
C TRP A 71 -3.61 -1.70 7.51
N LYS A 72 -4.62 -2.50 7.90
CA LYS A 72 -5.96 -2.05 8.33
C LYS A 72 -6.61 -1.03 7.36
N VAL A 73 -6.52 -1.32 6.06
CA VAL A 73 -6.95 -0.41 4.97
C VAL A 73 -8.37 0.12 5.17
N LYS A 74 -9.32 -0.75 5.57
CA LYS A 74 -10.72 -0.37 5.81
C LYS A 74 -10.85 0.63 6.96
N ASP A 75 -10.18 0.39 8.07
CA ASP A 75 -10.23 1.25 9.26
C ASP A 75 -9.64 2.63 8.98
N LEU A 76 -8.54 2.69 8.22
CA LEU A 76 -7.91 3.95 7.83
C LEU A 76 -8.80 4.79 6.89
N ALA A 77 -9.49 4.15 5.94
CA ALA A 77 -10.43 4.85 5.06
C ALA A 77 -11.62 5.42 5.86
N ILE A 78 -12.15 4.64 6.81
CA ILE A 78 -13.24 5.09 7.71
C ILE A 78 -12.78 6.26 8.58
N LYS A 79 -11.58 6.16 9.17
CA LYS A 79 -10.97 7.25 9.95
C LYS A 79 -10.79 8.53 9.12
N ALA A 80 -10.53 8.40 7.82
CA ALA A 80 -10.43 9.52 6.89
C ALA A 80 -11.79 10.08 6.44
N GLY A 81 -12.92 9.52 6.89
CA GLY A 81 -14.26 10.01 6.59
C GLY A 81 -14.87 9.47 5.28
N LEU A 82 -14.36 8.34 4.79
CA LEU A 82 -14.95 7.58 3.69
C LEU A 82 -15.76 6.39 4.24
N CYS A 83 -16.61 5.79 3.40
CA CYS A 83 -17.30 4.53 3.72
C CYS A 83 -16.98 3.44 2.70
N LEU A 84 -16.91 2.19 3.13
CA LEU A 84 -16.78 1.04 2.23
C LEU A 84 -18.09 0.88 1.45
N VAL A 85 -17.98 0.92 0.11
CA VAL A 85 -19.09 0.69 -0.82
C VAL A 85 -19.11 -0.78 -1.24
N GLU A 86 -17.94 -1.32 -1.58
CA GLU A 86 -17.80 -2.69 -2.09
C GLU A 86 -16.41 -3.25 -1.76
N GLU A 87 -16.34 -4.56 -1.53
CA GLU A 87 -15.10 -5.33 -1.50
C GLU A 87 -15.20 -6.44 -2.54
N VAL A 88 -14.27 -6.47 -3.49
CA VAL A 88 -14.23 -7.46 -4.58
C VAL A 88 -12.92 -8.23 -4.50
N ALA A 89 -12.96 -9.56 -4.64
CA ALA A 89 -11.75 -10.35 -4.73
C ALA A 89 -10.92 -9.92 -5.96
N PHE A 90 -9.62 -9.74 -5.79
CA PHE A 90 -8.74 -9.38 -6.90
C PHE A 90 -8.46 -10.61 -7.77
N SER A 91 -8.78 -10.51 -9.06
CA SER A 91 -8.26 -11.43 -10.06
C SER A 91 -7.27 -10.72 -10.96
N LYS A 92 -6.13 -11.37 -11.24
CA LYS A 92 -5.16 -10.88 -12.23
C LYS A 92 -5.79 -10.80 -13.63
N ASP A 93 -6.72 -11.70 -13.92
CA ASP A 93 -7.33 -11.83 -15.25
C ASP A 93 -8.22 -10.65 -15.61
N ASP A 94 -8.72 -9.91 -14.61
CA ASP A 94 -9.50 -8.69 -14.80
C ASP A 94 -8.64 -7.51 -15.30
N TYR A 95 -7.31 -7.64 -15.28
CA TYR A 95 -6.36 -6.59 -15.66
C TYR A 95 -5.37 -7.09 -16.72
N PRO A 96 -5.77 -7.17 -18.00
CA PRO A 96 -4.89 -7.59 -19.09
C PRO A 96 -3.60 -6.76 -19.12
N GLY A 97 -2.46 -7.45 -19.15
CA GLY A 97 -1.13 -6.82 -19.14
C GLY A 97 -0.59 -6.47 -17.74
N TYR A 98 -1.36 -6.66 -16.67
CA TYR A 98 -0.84 -6.54 -15.31
C TYR A 98 0.12 -7.70 -15.01
N GLU A 99 1.33 -7.37 -14.58
CA GLU A 99 2.27 -8.32 -13.98
C GLU A 99 2.90 -7.74 -12.71
N ASN A 100 2.74 -8.46 -11.60
CA ASN A 100 3.37 -8.09 -10.35
C ASN A 100 4.87 -8.38 -10.37
N LYS A 101 5.69 -7.49 -9.80
CA LYS A 101 7.16 -7.60 -9.79
C LYS A 101 7.71 -7.29 -8.40
N ARG A 102 8.79 -7.98 -8.03
CA ARG A 102 9.54 -7.70 -6.80
C ARG A 102 10.28 -6.37 -6.92
N GLY A 103 10.13 -5.52 -5.92
CA GLY A 103 10.71 -4.17 -5.92
C GLY A 103 12.19 -4.08 -5.54
N ASP A 104 12.75 -5.09 -4.86
CA ASP A 104 14.13 -5.04 -4.35
C ASP A 104 14.76 -6.45 -4.25
N GLY A 105 16.08 -6.52 -4.04
CA GLY A 105 16.86 -7.73 -3.83
C GLY A 105 17.39 -8.41 -5.09
N LYS A 106 18.12 -9.52 -4.92
CA LYS A 106 18.79 -10.25 -6.02
C LYS A 106 17.84 -10.78 -7.10
N ILE A 107 16.56 -10.94 -6.76
CA ILE A 107 15.50 -11.41 -7.65
C ILE A 107 14.49 -10.29 -7.97
N CYS A 108 14.92 -9.03 -7.94
CA CYS A 108 14.10 -7.89 -8.36
C CYS A 108 13.57 -8.07 -9.79
N ASN A 109 12.49 -7.37 -10.13
CA ASN A 109 11.80 -7.44 -11.42
C ASN A 109 11.18 -8.81 -11.79
N LYS A 110 11.39 -9.85 -10.99
CA LYS A 110 10.71 -11.15 -11.15
C LYS A 110 9.32 -11.13 -10.52
N THR A 111 8.43 -11.96 -11.04
CA THR A 111 7.07 -12.16 -10.51
C THR A 111 7.08 -12.98 -9.21
N PHE A 112 5.93 -13.03 -8.54
CA PHE A 112 5.72 -13.82 -7.32
C PHE A 112 4.25 -14.23 -7.17
N PRO A 113 3.91 -15.27 -6.39
CA PRO A 113 2.52 -15.58 -6.07
C PRO A 113 1.85 -14.41 -5.34
N VAL A 114 0.79 -13.86 -5.93
CA VAL A 114 0.09 -12.69 -5.38
C VAL A 114 -0.58 -13.06 -4.04
N GLY A 115 -1.23 -14.23 -4.00
CA GLY A 115 -2.01 -14.70 -2.85
C GLY A 115 -3.34 -13.95 -2.72
N GLU A 116 -4.01 -14.13 -1.59
CA GLU A 116 -5.30 -13.50 -1.32
C GLU A 116 -5.21 -11.98 -1.33
N CYS A 117 -6.05 -11.35 -2.15
CA CYS A 117 -6.11 -9.91 -2.35
C CYS A 117 -7.57 -9.49 -2.60
N SER A 118 -7.92 -8.29 -2.13
CA SER A 118 -9.20 -7.65 -2.42
C SER A 118 -8.97 -6.25 -2.94
N THR A 119 -9.87 -5.79 -3.80
CA THR A 119 -10.07 -4.39 -4.14
C THR A 119 -11.20 -3.83 -3.30
N TYR A 120 -10.87 -2.86 -2.44
CA TYR A 120 -11.83 -2.10 -1.66
C TYR A 120 -12.23 -0.84 -2.44
N LYS A 121 -13.53 -0.60 -2.58
CA LYS A 121 -14.08 0.62 -3.16
C LYS A 121 -14.70 1.46 -2.06
N PHE A 122 -14.23 2.70 -1.93
CA PHE A 122 -14.72 3.65 -0.93
C PHE A 122 -15.39 4.83 -1.60
N GLY A 123 -16.39 5.41 -0.95
CA GLY A 123 -17.09 6.60 -1.41
C GLY A 123 -17.36 7.57 -0.26
N LEU A 124 -17.93 8.72 -0.59
CA LEU A 124 -18.44 9.65 0.42
C LEU A 124 -19.67 9.03 1.11
N PRO A 125 -19.83 9.22 2.44
CA PRO A 125 -21.04 8.81 3.14
C PRO A 125 -22.28 9.41 2.50
N LYS A 126 -23.31 8.61 2.26
CA LYS A 126 -24.60 9.13 1.81
C LYS A 126 -25.25 9.86 3.00
N LEU A 127 -25.50 11.15 2.85
CA LEU A 127 -26.37 11.88 3.76
C LEU A 127 -27.78 11.33 3.57
N PHE A 128 -28.38 10.82 4.65
CA PHE A 128 -29.77 10.38 4.70
C PHE A 128 -30.73 11.57 4.67
#